data_AF-A0A6H9KWM3-F1
#
_entry.id   AF-A0A6H9KWM3-F1
#
_cell.length_a   1.000
_cell.length_b   1.000
_cell.length_c   1.000
_cell.angle_alpha   90.00
_cell.angle_beta   90.00
_cell.angle_gamma   90.00
#
_symmetry.space_group_name_H-M   'P 1'
#
loop_
_entity.id
_entity.type
_entity.pdbx_description
1 polymer ?
#
loop_
_entity_poly.entity_id
_entity_poly.type
_entity_poly.pdbx_seq_one_letter_code
_entity_poly.pdbx_strand_id
1 'polypeptide(L)'
;MKKLSFLILIGLASQGYSQCDSNAIFSNTTTNAVCFTTDGAVRTVYSNSLPDHSTGTFPNPGNPNAISAQQLTKSMCAFPTMATSKTFLDEGTTGGCAFWEFGIATNGLIFDPIAAEFFENPNTGQLNTDWNLNALSSNVNLGLDFNDAHVQPNGKYHYHGFPSTLGTDFGATAGSHSPLIGYAADGYPIYYKYVYDDPNDANSAIVEITSQYQLKSGTRPGDGITAPDGNYDGTYTQDYEFVSGTANSLDECNGRFGVTPEYPNGIYYYVLTEDFPVIPRCLSGNPDMIFTIGPPFAGCGVSNSSSICMTTSINEHISNDEATEIANSISISPNPSSGVIRFKMNQFVASRVEEIKIFNILGQEVLSTSFAEAKEIDISRLAVGNYFLKLKLGNISISKKFIKN
;
A
#
# COMPACT_ATOMS: atom_id res chain seq x y z
N MET A 1 27.13 50.29 12.72
CA MET A 1 26.70 49.05 12.04
C MET A 1 25.43 48.54 12.73
N LYS A 2 24.25 48.82 12.18
CA LYS A 2 22.96 48.37 12.71
C LYS A 2 22.67 46.95 12.18
N LYS A 3 22.46 45.98 13.08
CA LYS A 3 22.02 44.63 12.71
C LYS A 3 20.55 44.69 12.30
N LEU A 4 20.28 44.27 11.06
CA LEU A 4 18.95 44.11 10.50
C LEU A 4 18.47 42.69 10.87
N SER A 5 17.51 42.57 11.77
CA SER A 5 16.84 41.30 12.07
C SER A 5 15.68 41.11 11.08
N PHE A 6 15.80 40.14 10.18
CA PHE A 6 14.69 39.70 9.32
C PHE A 6 13.78 38.77 10.13
N LEU A 7 12.57 39.23 10.42
CA LEU A 7 11.49 38.42 10.97
C LEU A 7 10.84 37.68 9.79
N ILE A 8 11.14 36.38 9.62
CA ILE A 8 10.46 35.55 8.62
C ILE A 8 9.11 35.15 9.21
N LEU A 9 8.06 35.85 8.79
CA LEU A 9 6.68 35.49 9.05
C LEU A 9 6.32 34.31 8.13
N ILE A 10 6.42 33.07 8.64
CA ILE A 10 5.94 31.89 7.92
C ILE A 10 4.41 31.92 8.02
N GLY A 11 3.76 32.45 6.99
CA GLY A 11 2.32 32.33 6.83
C GLY A 11 1.96 30.86 6.64
N LEU A 12 1.19 30.31 7.58
CA LEU A 12 0.49 29.03 7.42
C LEU A 12 -0.62 29.24 6.38
N ALA A 13 -0.28 29.07 5.10
CA ALA A 13 -1.28 28.85 4.07
C ALA A 13 -1.83 27.44 4.26
N SER A 14 -3.08 27.34 4.73
CA SER A 14 -3.85 26.10 4.64
C SER A 14 -4.10 25.82 3.15
N GLN A 15 -3.25 24.99 2.54
CA GLN A 15 -3.56 24.42 1.23
C GLN A 15 -4.81 23.54 1.42
N GLY A 16 -5.94 23.98 0.86
CA GLY A 16 -7.09 23.10 0.70
C GLY A 16 -6.66 21.94 -0.17
N TYR A 17 -6.79 20.70 0.34
CA TYR A 17 -6.63 19.51 -0.48
C TYR A 17 -7.59 19.64 -1.66
N SER A 18 -7.06 19.80 -2.88
CA SER A 18 -7.88 19.68 -4.09
C SER A 18 -8.44 18.28 -4.09
N GLN A 19 -9.75 18.15 -3.83
CA GLN A 19 -10.46 16.89 -4.02
C GLN A 19 -10.23 16.42 -5.46
N CYS A 20 -9.93 15.14 -5.65
CA CYS A 20 -9.75 14.57 -6.98
C CYS A 20 -11.04 14.80 -7.80
N ASP A 21 -10.91 15.39 -9.00
CA ASP A 21 -11.99 15.44 -9.99
C ASP A 21 -11.81 14.27 -10.97
N SER A 22 -12.48 13.16 -10.69
CA SER A 22 -12.40 11.96 -11.53
C SER A 22 -12.93 12.19 -12.95
N ASN A 23 -13.90 13.09 -13.14
CA ASN A 23 -14.41 13.42 -14.48
C ASN A 23 -13.36 14.14 -15.31
N ALA A 24 -12.60 15.05 -14.70
CA ALA A 24 -11.47 15.71 -15.37
C ALA A 24 -10.37 14.71 -15.76
N ILE A 25 -10.08 13.74 -14.90
CA ILE A 25 -9.10 12.67 -15.18
C ILE A 25 -9.57 11.80 -16.35
N PHE A 26 -10.80 11.30 -16.30
CA PHE A 26 -11.33 10.37 -17.30
C PHE A 26 -11.65 11.03 -18.65
N SER A 27 -11.86 12.34 -18.69
CA SER A 27 -12.02 13.09 -19.94
C SER A 27 -10.69 13.47 -20.59
N ASN A 28 -9.57 13.42 -19.87
CA ASN A 28 -8.23 13.58 -20.46
C ASN A 28 -7.80 12.28 -21.16
N THR A 29 -7.80 12.30 -22.48
CA THR A 29 -7.46 11.13 -23.31
C THR A 29 -6.13 11.26 -24.04
N THR A 30 -5.33 12.30 -23.76
CA THR A 30 -4.12 12.62 -24.52
C THR A 30 -2.84 12.68 -23.69
N THR A 31 -2.94 12.90 -22.38
CA THR A 31 -1.79 13.00 -21.46
C THR A 31 -2.08 12.22 -20.18
N ASN A 32 -1.05 11.80 -19.45
CA ASN A 32 -1.25 11.19 -18.14
C ASN A 32 -2.08 12.09 -17.21
N ALA A 33 -3.03 11.49 -16.51
CA ALA A 33 -3.74 12.10 -15.41
C ALA A 33 -4.02 11.06 -14.33
N VAL A 34 -3.59 11.35 -13.10
CA VAL A 34 -3.77 10.52 -11.93
C VAL A 34 -4.03 11.38 -10.70
N CYS A 35 -4.84 10.89 -9.78
CA CYS A 35 -5.06 11.53 -8.49
C CYS A 35 -5.30 10.49 -7.40
N PHE A 36 -4.62 10.68 -6.27
CA PHE A 36 -4.79 9.89 -5.06
C PHE A 36 -5.59 10.72 -4.05
N THR A 37 -6.61 10.12 -3.46
CA THR A 37 -7.34 10.68 -2.32
C THR A 37 -7.33 9.70 -1.16
N THR A 38 -7.56 10.19 0.05
CA THR A 38 -7.74 9.36 1.23
C THR A 38 -8.95 9.87 1.99
N ASP A 39 -9.93 8.99 2.17
CA ASP A 39 -11.11 9.23 2.98
C ASP A 39 -11.17 8.20 4.10
N GLY A 40 -11.00 8.66 5.34
CA GLY A 40 -10.83 7.79 6.50
C GLY A 40 -9.65 6.83 6.34
N ALA A 41 -9.94 5.53 6.32
CA ALA A 41 -8.95 4.46 6.20
C ALA A 41 -8.75 3.95 4.76
N VAL A 42 -9.44 4.53 3.77
CA VAL A 42 -9.39 4.08 2.39
C VAL A 42 -8.62 5.09 1.54
N ARG A 43 -7.60 4.60 0.84
CA ARG A 43 -6.90 5.32 -0.22
C ARG A 43 -7.55 4.94 -1.55
N THR A 44 -7.94 5.94 -2.33
CA THR A 44 -8.55 5.75 -3.66
C THR A 44 -7.71 6.45 -4.71
N VAL A 45 -7.52 5.80 -5.85
CA VAL A 45 -6.75 6.27 -6.99
C VAL A 45 -7.65 6.34 -8.20
N TYR A 46 -7.70 7.50 -8.85
CA TYR A 46 -8.32 7.69 -10.14
C TYR A 46 -7.21 7.89 -11.17
N SER A 47 -7.23 7.13 -12.25
CA SER A 47 -6.22 7.26 -13.31
C SER A 47 -6.85 7.05 -14.68
N ASN A 48 -6.33 7.79 -15.67
CA ASN A 48 -6.59 7.50 -17.07
C ASN A 48 -5.62 6.45 -17.68
N SER A 49 -4.69 5.92 -16.87
CA SER A 49 -3.75 4.87 -17.24
C SER A 49 -2.92 5.15 -18.51
N LEU A 50 -2.70 6.43 -18.84
CA LEU A 50 -1.76 6.82 -19.89
C LEU A 50 -0.36 6.99 -19.28
N PRO A 51 0.73 6.59 -19.96
CA PRO A 51 2.09 6.81 -19.48
C PRO A 51 2.43 8.31 -19.44
N ASP A 52 3.19 8.73 -18.42
CA ASP A 52 3.81 10.07 -18.32
C ASP A 52 5.26 10.09 -18.81
N HIS A 53 5.76 8.94 -19.29
CA HIS A 53 7.09 8.73 -19.82
C HIS A 53 7.04 8.23 -21.27
N SER A 54 8.19 8.16 -21.94
CA SER A 54 8.28 7.55 -23.26
C SER A 54 7.99 6.06 -23.22
N THR A 55 7.27 5.56 -24.22
CA THR A 55 7.01 4.13 -24.44
C THR A 55 7.69 3.63 -25.70
N GLY A 56 7.70 2.30 -25.86
CA GLY A 56 7.86 1.69 -27.16
C GLY A 56 6.74 2.10 -28.13
N THR A 57 6.92 1.72 -29.40
CA THR A 57 5.85 1.86 -30.39
C THR A 57 4.83 0.75 -30.19
N PHE A 58 3.55 1.09 -30.09
CA PHE A 58 2.45 0.13 -30.02
C PHE A 58 1.38 0.53 -31.07
N PRO A 59 0.87 -0.40 -31.89
CA PRO A 59 1.19 -1.83 -31.89
C PRO A 59 2.61 -2.14 -32.39
N ASN A 60 3.13 -3.30 -31.99
CA ASN A 60 4.41 -3.86 -32.41
C ASN A 60 4.27 -5.35 -32.79
N PRO A 61 5.32 -6.01 -33.34
CA PRO A 61 5.23 -7.40 -33.78
C PRO A 61 4.82 -8.42 -32.70
N GLY A 62 5.11 -8.15 -31.42
CA GLY A 62 4.74 -9.01 -30.30
C GLY A 62 3.44 -8.58 -29.59
N ASN A 63 2.90 -7.40 -29.91
CA ASN A 63 1.69 -6.86 -29.30
C ASN A 63 0.87 -6.04 -30.32
N PRO A 64 -0.31 -6.53 -30.75
CA PRO A 64 -1.12 -5.87 -31.77
C PRO A 64 -1.98 -4.71 -31.24
N ASN A 65 -1.91 -4.38 -29.95
CA ASN A 65 -2.78 -3.40 -29.31
C ASN A 65 -2.14 -2.00 -29.30
N ALA A 66 -2.97 -0.96 -29.27
CA ALA A 66 -2.54 0.43 -29.18
C ALA A 66 -2.91 1.04 -27.82
N ILE A 67 -2.04 1.88 -27.27
CA ILE A 67 -2.28 2.57 -26.00
C ILE A 67 -3.52 3.47 -26.13
N SER A 68 -4.43 3.39 -25.18
CA SER A 68 -5.58 4.29 -25.08
C SER A 68 -5.92 4.62 -23.63
N ALA A 69 -6.54 5.78 -23.41
CA ALA A 69 -6.94 6.21 -22.10
C ALA A 69 -8.01 5.28 -21.51
N GLN A 70 -7.88 4.99 -20.22
CA GLN A 70 -8.76 4.15 -19.43
C GLN A 70 -9.58 4.97 -18.44
N GLN A 71 -10.54 4.35 -17.76
CA GLN A 71 -11.23 4.94 -16.62
C GLN A 71 -10.99 4.06 -15.40
N LEU A 72 -9.82 4.20 -14.80
CA LEU A 72 -9.37 3.34 -13.73
C LEU A 72 -9.71 3.96 -12.37
N THR A 73 -10.41 3.20 -11.54
CA THR A 73 -10.58 3.49 -10.11
C THR A 73 -10.07 2.31 -9.30
N LYS A 74 -9.07 2.54 -8.44
CA LYS A 74 -8.56 1.54 -7.51
C LYS A 74 -8.70 2.05 -6.08
N SER A 75 -8.90 1.14 -5.13
CA SER A 75 -9.00 1.45 -3.71
C SER A 75 -8.22 0.43 -2.90
N MET A 76 -7.61 0.86 -1.80
CA MET A 76 -6.79 0.04 -0.92
C MET A 76 -6.79 0.66 0.47
N CYS A 77 -6.27 -0.04 1.47
CA CYS A 77 -6.15 0.54 2.79
C CYS A 77 -5.07 1.62 2.84
N ALA A 78 -5.41 2.78 3.40
CA ALA A 78 -4.43 3.84 3.66
C ALA A 78 -3.47 3.44 4.79
N PHE A 79 -3.96 2.61 5.72
CA PHE A 79 -3.27 2.05 6.88
C PHE A 79 -3.36 0.52 6.82
N PRO A 80 -2.49 -0.14 6.04
CA PRO A 80 -2.50 -1.58 5.87
C PRO A 80 -2.02 -2.30 7.14
N THR A 81 -2.49 -3.53 7.35
CA THR A 81 -1.99 -4.44 8.39
C THR A 81 -1.63 -5.78 7.78
N MET A 82 -0.72 -6.50 8.43
CA MET A 82 -0.33 -7.84 8.03
C MET A 82 -1.54 -8.78 8.11
N ALA A 83 -1.69 -9.62 7.10
CA ALA A 83 -2.64 -10.72 7.11
C ALA A 83 -2.04 -11.94 7.82
N THR A 84 -2.91 -12.87 8.24
CA THR A 84 -2.47 -14.15 8.83
C THR A 84 -1.92 -15.13 7.80
N SER A 85 -2.19 -14.89 6.51
CA SER A 85 -1.71 -15.66 5.37
C SER A 85 -1.39 -14.70 4.22
N LYS A 86 -0.37 -15.04 3.43
CA LYS A 86 -0.06 -14.31 2.19
C LYS A 86 -1.12 -14.61 1.12
N THR A 87 -1.29 -13.69 0.17
CA THR A 87 -2.12 -13.88 -1.02
C THR A 87 -1.21 -13.90 -2.24
N PHE A 88 -1.07 -15.05 -2.89
CA PHE A 88 -0.29 -15.17 -4.12
C PHE A 88 -1.07 -14.60 -5.31
N LEU A 89 -0.37 -13.94 -6.24
CA LEU A 89 -1.03 -13.22 -7.33
C LEU A 89 -1.66 -14.14 -8.38
N ASP A 90 -1.21 -15.40 -8.44
CA ASP A 90 -1.77 -16.47 -9.26
C ASP A 90 -2.90 -17.26 -8.58
N GLU A 91 -3.24 -16.91 -7.34
CA GLU A 91 -4.32 -17.51 -6.54
C GLU A 91 -5.47 -16.51 -6.31
N GLY A 92 -6.13 -16.10 -7.40
CA GLY A 92 -7.29 -15.23 -7.34
C GLY A 92 -8.54 -15.85 -6.70
N THR A 93 -9.63 -15.07 -6.62
CA THR A 93 -10.90 -15.53 -6.04
C THR A 93 -11.70 -16.40 -7.02
N THR A 94 -12.44 -17.38 -6.49
CA THR A 94 -13.42 -18.17 -7.26
C THR A 94 -14.44 -17.28 -7.98
N GLY A 95 -14.90 -17.69 -9.16
CA GLY A 95 -15.93 -16.96 -9.92
C GLY A 95 -15.43 -16.13 -11.11
N GLY A 96 -14.24 -16.45 -11.64
CA GLY A 96 -13.71 -15.84 -12.86
C GLY A 96 -12.54 -14.89 -12.62
N CYS A 97 -12.28 -14.49 -11.36
CA CYS A 97 -11.20 -13.60 -10.98
C CYS A 97 -9.93 -14.36 -10.57
N ALA A 98 -9.30 -15.01 -11.54
CA ALA A 98 -8.22 -15.97 -11.29
C ALA A 98 -6.90 -15.33 -10.84
N PHE A 99 -6.71 -14.02 -11.00
CA PHE A 99 -5.43 -13.35 -10.70
C PHE A 99 -5.60 -12.03 -9.95
N TRP A 100 -4.49 -11.54 -9.42
CA TRP A 100 -4.37 -10.23 -8.79
C TRP A 100 -3.39 -9.35 -9.55
N GLU A 101 -3.78 -8.10 -9.82
CA GLU A 101 -2.81 -7.03 -10.08
C GLU A 101 -2.07 -6.72 -8.77
N PHE A 102 -0.74 -6.56 -8.82
CA PHE A 102 0.06 -6.36 -7.62
C PHE A 102 -0.22 -5.02 -6.94
N GLY A 103 -0.36 -3.95 -7.74
CA GLY A 103 -0.50 -2.60 -7.23
C GLY A 103 -0.59 -1.55 -8.32
N ILE A 104 -0.55 -0.29 -7.91
CA ILE A 104 -0.60 0.88 -8.79
C ILE A 104 0.56 1.83 -8.48
N ALA A 105 1.26 2.25 -9.53
CA ALA A 105 2.33 3.22 -9.45
C ALA A 105 1.81 4.63 -9.17
N THR A 106 2.67 5.53 -8.70
CA THR A 106 2.32 6.93 -8.43
C THR A 106 1.93 7.70 -9.70
N ASN A 107 2.38 7.26 -10.89
CA ASN A 107 1.91 7.77 -12.17
C ASN A 107 0.58 7.16 -12.65
N GLY A 108 -0.03 6.25 -11.87
CA GLY A 108 -1.34 5.67 -12.15
C GLY A 108 -1.34 4.46 -13.08
N LEU A 109 -0.17 3.95 -13.48
CA LEU A 109 -0.03 2.70 -14.23
C LEU A 109 0.01 1.49 -13.28
N ILE A 110 -0.55 0.37 -13.73
CA ILE A 110 -0.65 -0.86 -12.95
C ILE A 110 0.66 -1.65 -12.98
N PHE A 111 1.02 -2.23 -11.84
CA PHE A 111 1.97 -3.34 -11.72
C PHE A 111 1.20 -4.67 -11.82
N ASP A 112 1.36 -5.39 -12.92
CA ASP A 112 0.63 -6.63 -13.23
C ASP A 112 1.62 -7.64 -13.82
N PRO A 113 2.30 -8.41 -12.95
CA PRO A 113 3.46 -9.17 -13.40
C PRO A 113 3.17 -10.64 -13.70
N ILE A 114 1.92 -11.08 -13.51
CA ILE A 114 1.48 -12.42 -13.88
C ILE A 114 1.13 -12.37 -15.37
N ALA A 115 1.94 -13.01 -16.20
CA ALA A 115 1.52 -13.23 -17.58
C ALA A 115 0.27 -14.10 -17.54
N ALA A 116 -0.78 -13.77 -18.27
CA ALA A 116 -1.93 -14.66 -18.38
C ALA A 116 -1.69 -15.82 -19.38
N GLU A 117 -0.44 -16.24 -19.47
CA GLU A 117 0.06 -17.25 -20.40
C GLU A 117 0.61 -18.42 -19.58
N PHE A 118 0.27 -19.62 -20.00
CA PHE A 118 0.54 -20.85 -19.28
C PHE A 118 1.16 -21.88 -20.21
N PHE A 119 1.73 -22.95 -19.65
CA PHE A 119 2.11 -24.08 -20.47
C PHE A 119 0.90 -24.63 -21.23
N GLU A 120 1.00 -24.71 -22.55
CA GLU A 120 -0.06 -25.21 -23.41
C GLU A 120 0.31 -26.61 -23.91
N ASN A 121 -0.61 -27.55 -23.74
CA ASN A 121 -0.44 -28.90 -24.27
C ASN A 121 -0.35 -28.85 -25.80
N PRO A 122 0.76 -29.27 -26.42
CA PRO A 122 1.01 -29.08 -27.84
C PRO A 122 0.07 -29.89 -28.75
N ASN A 123 -0.60 -30.92 -28.20
CA ASN A 123 -1.51 -31.78 -28.96
C ASN A 123 -2.97 -31.32 -28.88
N THR A 124 -3.35 -30.61 -27.82
CA THR A 124 -4.76 -30.32 -27.50
C THR A 124 -5.08 -28.85 -27.31
N GLY A 125 -4.06 -28.01 -27.08
CA GLY A 125 -4.22 -26.61 -26.70
C GLY A 125 -4.72 -26.40 -25.26
N GLN A 126 -4.79 -27.46 -24.46
CA GLN A 126 -5.20 -27.35 -23.06
C GLN A 126 -4.10 -26.65 -22.24
N LEU A 127 -4.48 -25.60 -21.51
CA LEU A 127 -3.57 -24.90 -20.60
C LEU A 127 -3.37 -25.68 -19.30
N ASN A 128 -2.12 -25.75 -18.84
CA ASN A 128 -1.74 -26.16 -17.49
C ASN A 128 -1.42 -24.91 -16.66
N THR A 129 -2.36 -24.53 -15.79
CA THR A 129 -2.26 -23.32 -14.98
C THR A 129 -1.24 -23.40 -13.85
N ASP A 130 -0.68 -24.59 -13.57
CA ASP A 130 0.40 -24.75 -12.58
C ASP A 130 1.74 -24.22 -13.11
N TRP A 131 1.84 -23.94 -14.42
CA TRP A 131 3.06 -23.47 -15.09
C TRP A 131 2.79 -22.15 -15.80
N ASN A 132 3.03 -21.06 -15.09
CA ASN A 132 2.84 -19.69 -15.56
C ASN A 132 4.10 -19.17 -16.26
N LEU A 133 3.97 -18.61 -17.47
CA LEU A 133 5.10 -18.00 -18.16
C LEU A 133 5.59 -16.77 -17.40
N ASN A 134 6.90 -16.69 -17.17
CA ASN A 134 7.51 -15.48 -16.65
C ASN A 134 7.60 -14.44 -17.78
N ALA A 135 6.82 -13.36 -17.68
CA ALA A 135 6.73 -12.31 -18.69
C ALA A 135 8.09 -11.72 -19.10
N LEU A 136 9.04 -11.65 -18.16
CA LEU A 136 10.36 -11.06 -18.37
C LEU A 136 11.43 -12.08 -18.78
N SER A 137 11.04 -13.35 -18.98
CA SER A 137 11.96 -14.36 -19.49
C SER A 137 12.36 -14.07 -20.93
N SER A 138 13.62 -14.31 -21.28
CA SER A 138 14.10 -14.22 -22.66
C SER A 138 13.42 -15.21 -23.61
N ASN A 139 12.75 -16.23 -23.07
CA ASN A 139 12.05 -17.27 -23.83
C ASN A 139 10.58 -16.93 -24.08
N VAL A 140 10.10 -15.79 -23.57
CA VAL A 140 8.70 -15.36 -23.64
C VAL A 140 8.64 -14.04 -24.42
N ASN A 141 7.70 -13.93 -25.36
CA ASN A 141 7.50 -12.72 -26.14
C ASN A 141 6.06 -12.22 -26.00
N LEU A 142 5.85 -11.26 -25.10
CA LEU A 142 4.57 -10.55 -24.92
C LEU A 142 4.54 -9.18 -25.63
N GLY A 143 5.54 -8.92 -26.48
CA GLY A 143 5.73 -7.62 -27.14
C GLY A 143 6.01 -6.49 -26.15
N LEU A 144 6.74 -6.78 -25.06
CA LEU A 144 7.17 -5.78 -24.09
C LEU A 144 8.04 -4.71 -24.77
N ASP A 145 7.93 -3.47 -24.31
CA ASP A 145 8.87 -2.42 -24.67
C ASP A 145 10.04 -2.33 -23.69
N PHE A 146 10.88 -1.30 -23.85
CA PHE A 146 12.05 -1.06 -22.98
C PHE A 146 11.70 -0.72 -21.53
N ASN A 147 10.41 -0.57 -21.20
CA ASN A 147 9.91 -0.33 -19.85
C ASN A 147 9.40 -1.62 -19.18
N ASP A 148 9.68 -2.79 -19.76
CA ASP A 148 9.13 -4.07 -19.34
C ASP A 148 7.59 -4.03 -19.26
N ALA A 149 6.97 -3.30 -20.18
CA ALA A 149 5.55 -3.01 -20.21
C ALA A 149 4.95 -3.30 -21.58
N HIS A 150 3.64 -3.54 -21.61
CA HIS A 150 2.92 -3.73 -22.85
C HIS A 150 1.46 -3.30 -22.73
N VAL A 151 0.71 -3.46 -23.83
CA VAL A 151 -0.67 -2.98 -23.96
C VAL A 151 -1.64 -4.16 -24.00
N GLN A 152 -2.62 -4.17 -23.10
CA GLN A 152 -3.72 -5.14 -23.13
C GLN A 152 -4.68 -4.88 -24.31
N PRO A 153 -5.53 -5.86 -24.71
CA PRO A 153 -6.52 -5.67 -25.79
C PRO A 153 -7.48 -4.48 -25.62
N ASN A 154 -7.70 -4.02 -24.39
CA ASN A 154 -8.51 -2.83 -24.10
C ASN A 154 -7.75 -1.49 -24.21
N GLY A 155 -6.45 -1.54 -24.55
CA GLY A 155 -5.57 -0.38 -24.68
C GLY A 155 -4.87 0.06 -23.39
N LYS A 156 -5.07 -0.65 -22.26
CA LYS A 156 -4.37 -0.38 -20.99
C LYS A 156 -2.89 -0.73 -21.13
N TYR A 157 -2.01 0.24 -20.90
CA TYR A 157 -0.57 0.03 -20.78
C TYR A 157 -0.23 -0.28 -19.31
N HIS A 158 0.57 -1.31 -19.05
CA HIS A 158 0.93 -1.74 -17.68
C HIS A 158 2.30 -2.41 -17.62
N TYR A 159 2.89 -2.46 -16.42
CA TYR A 159 4.23 -3.00 -16.19
C TYR A 159 4.21 -4.46 -15.77
N HIS A 160 5.11 -5.25 -16.37
CA HIS A 160 5.51 -6.58 -15.89
C HIS A 160 6.83 -6.55 -15.10
N GLY A 161 7.65 -5.52 -15.31
CA GLY A 161 8.92 -5.29 -14.63
C GLY A 161 9.08 -3.88 -14.09
N PHE A 162 10.29 -3.53 -13.68
CA PHE A 162 10.60 -2.17 -13.26
C PHE A 162 11.01 -1.36 -14.50
N PRO A 163 10.20 -0.41 -14.95
CA PRO A 163 10.46 0.35 -16.16
C PRO A 163 11.83 1.05 -16.12
N SER A 164 12.71 0.69 -17.05
CA SER A 164 14.12 1.12 -17.04
C SER A 164 14.31 2.64 -17.11
N THR A 165 13.39 3.39 -17.74
CA THR A 165 13.42 4.87 -17.76
C THR A 165 12.88 5.50 -16.48
N LEU A 166 12.10 4.74 -15.70
CA LEU A 166 11.44 5.19 -14.49
C LEU A 166 12.32 5.11 -13.24
N GLY A 167 13.45 4.40 -13.26
CA GLY A 167 14.47 4.59 -12.21
C GLY A 167 14.92 6.05 -12.09
N THR A 168 15.17 6.68 -13.24
CA THR A 168 15.49 8.11 -13.32
C THR A 168 14.25 9.01 -13.13
N ASP A 169 13.10 8.66 -13.73
CA ASP A 169 11.91 9.51 -13.68
C ASP A 169 11.18 9.47 -12.32
N PHE A 170 11.23 8.34 -11.60
CA PHE A 170 10.80 8.27 -10.20
C PHE A 170 11.82 8.88 -9.25
N GLY A 171 13.05 9.16 -9.68
CA GLY A 171 14.11 9.75 -8.84
C GLY A 171 14.89 8.75 -7.98
N ALA A 172 14.81 7.45 -8.28
CA ALA A 172 15.58 6.44 -7.60
C ALA A 172 17.06 6.52 -8.00
N THR A 173 17.91 6.96 -7.07
CA THR A 173 19.34 7.17 -7.32
C THR A 173 20.16 6.38 -6.30
N ALA A 174 21.21 5.70 -6.76
CA ALA A 174 22.16 5.02 -5.87
C ALA A 174 22.70 6.00 -4.81
N GLY A 175 22.71 5.55 -3.56
CA GLY A 175 23.14 6.37 -2.40
C GLY A 175 22.02 7.20 -1.76
N SER A 176 20.78 7.12 -2.25
CA SER A 176 19.58 7.65 -1.58
C SER A 176 18.52 6.56 -1.45
N HIS A 177 17.74 6.59 -0.37
CA HIS A 177 16.58 5.70 -0.25
C HIS A 177 15.65 5.93 -1.44
N SER A 178 15.13 4.85 -2.03
CA SER A 178 14.20 4.95 -3.14
C SER A 178 12.97 5.75 -2.71
N PRO A 179 12.44 6.62 -3.57
CA PRO A 179 11.19 7.29 -3.30
C PRO A 179 10.03 6.29 -3.33
N LEU A 180 8.92 6.65 -2.70
CA LEU A 180 7.67 5.90 -2.84
C LEU A 180 7.22 5.91 -4.31
N ILE A 181 7.14 4.73 -4.92
CA ILE A 181 6.78 4.58 -6.35
C ILE A 181 5.36 4.06 -6.57
N GLY A 182 4.67 3.61 -5.52
CA GLY A 182 3.30 3.13 -5.63
C GLY A 182 2.76 2.52 -4.35
N TYR A 183 1.56 1.97 -4.45
CA TYR A 183 0.92 1.20 -3.38
C TYR A 183 0.43 -0.14 -3.92
N ALA A 184 0.66 -1.20 -3.16
CA ALA A 184 0.18 -2.53 -3.47
C ALA A 184 -1.33 -2.64 -3.23
N ALA A 185 -1.95 -3.70 -3.76
CA ALA A 185 -3.38 -3.97 -3.62
C ALA A 185 -3.84 -4.07 -2.15
N ASP A 186 -2.94 -4.44 -1.24
CA ASP A 186 -3.15 -4.47 0.22
C ASP A 186 -2.87 -3.15 0.93
N GLY A 187 -2.41 -2.13 0.20
CA GLY A 187 -2.19 -0.78 0.69
C GLY A 187 -0.77 -0.49 1.19
N TYR A 188 0.12 -1.49 1.25
CA TYR A 188 1.51 -1.28 1.62
C TYR A 188 2.28 -0.50 0.53
N PRO A 189 3.23 0.35 0.94
CA PRO A 189 4.02 1.14 0.00
C PRO A 189 4.98 0.25 -0.79
N ILE A 190 5.25 0.67 -2.02
CA ILE A 190 6.18 0.03 -2.95
C ILE A 190 7.37 0.98 -3.16
N TYR A 191 8.58 0.44 -3.06
CA TYR A 191 9.85 1.13 -3.31
C TYR A 191 10.67 0.38 -4.36
N TYR A 192 11.70 1.04 -4.91
CA TYR A 192 12.74 0.38 -5.69
C TYR A 192 13.88 -0.14 -4.79
N LYS A 193 14.83 -0.88 -5.37
CA LYS A 193 15.88 -1.65 -4.68
C LYS A 193 16.85 -0.86 -3.77
N TYR A 194 16.88 0.47 -3.82
CA TYR A 194 17.74 1.25 -2.91
C TYR A 194 17.03 1.51 -1.59
N VAL A 195 17.54 0.92 -0.52
CA VAL A 195 16.92 0.93 0.82
C VAL A 195 17.98 1.09 1.91
N TYR A 196 17.56 1.36 3.16
CA TYR A 196 18.47 1.40 4.30
C TYR A 196 19.09 0.03 4.59
N ASP A 197 20.40 -0.03 4.87
CA ASP A 197 21.11 -1.27 5.22
C ASP A 197 20.57 -1.87 6.52
N ASP A 198 20.49 -1.05 7.56
CA ASP A 198 19.74 -1.37 8.77
C ASP A 198 18.30 -0.88 8.58
N PRO A 199 17.31 -1.78 8.45
CA PRO A 199 15.92 -1.38 8.27
C PRO A 199 15.36 -0.58 9.46
N ASN A 200 16.03 -0.54 10.61
CA ASN A 200 15.58 0.22 11.78
C ASN A 200 16.29 1.56 11.98
N ASP A 201 17.25 1.92 11.12
CA ASP A 201 18.01 3.17 11.22
C ASP A 201 18.03 3.95 9.90
N ALA A 202 17.31 5.07 9.87
CA ALA A 202 17.24 5.98 8.72
C ALA A 202 18.56 6.73 8.44
N ASN A 203 19.57 6.58 9.32
CA ASN A 203 20.93 7.11 9.12
C ASN A 203 21.92 6.03 8.65
N SER A 204 21.47 4.78 8.53
CA SER A 204 22.32 3.70 8.01
C SER A 204 22.67 3.94 6.54
N ALA A 205 23.66 3.18 6.05
CA ALA A 205 24.05 3.24 4.65
C ALA A 205 22.86 2.88 3.75
N ILE A 206 22.88 3.37 2.51
CA ILE A 206 21.95 2.89 1.48
C ILE A 206 22.59 1.71 0.77
N VAL A 207 21.83 0.63 0.67
CA VAL A 207 22.22 -0.58 -0.06
C VAL A 207 21.25 -0.85 -1.19
N GLU A 208 21.75 -1.53 -2.21
CA GLU A 208 20.92 -2.18 -3.20
C GLU A 208 20.52 -3.56 -2.68
N ILE A 209 19.23 -3.74 -2.36
CA ILE A 209 18.72 -5.02 -1.87
C ILE A 209 18.27 -5.91 -3.02
N THR A 210 18.55 -7.21 -2.90
CA THR A 210 18.22 -8.21 -3.91
C THR A 210 17.11 -9.14 -3.44
N SER A 211 16.37 -9.67 -4.40
CA SER A 211 15.46 -10.79 -4.20
C SER A 211 16.19 -11.98 -3.56
N GLN A 212 15.45 -12.77 -2.78
CA GLN A 212 15.92 -14.03 -2.21
C GLN A 212 15.49 -15.25 -3.03
N TYR A 213 14.99 -15.03 -4.24
CA TYR A 213 14.70 -16.10 -5.19
C TYR A 213 15.93 -16.46 -6.02
N GLN A 214 16.05 -17.75 -6.32
CA GLN A 214 17.05 -18.26 -7.25
C GLN A 214 16.40 -19.17 -8.29
N LEU A 215 17.04 -19.27 -9.46
CA LEU A 215 16.67 -20.25 -10.45
C LEU A 215 17.01 -21.66 -9.92
N LYS A 216 16.04 -22.58 -9.99
CA LYS A 216 16.25 -23.98 -9.64
C LYS A 216 17.30 -24.61 -10.56
N SER A 217 18.03 -25.58 -10.04
CA SER A 217 18.96 -26.39 -10.85
C SER A 217 18.31 -27.68 -11.35
N GLY A 218 18.78 -28.21 -12.47
CA GLY A 218 18.31 -29.50 -13.03
C GLY A 218 17.19 -29.35 -14.04
N THR A 219 16.33 -30.36 -14.13
CA THR A 219 15.26 -30.48 -15.13
C THR A 219 13.88 -30.45 -14.49
N ARG A 220 12.93 -29.82 -15.18
CA ARG A 220 11.51 -29.86 -14.86
C ARG A 220 11.00 -31.32 -14.90
N PRO A 221 10.01 -31.67 -14.08
CA PRO A 221 9.50 -33.04 -13.99
C PRO A 221 8.48 -33.41 -15.09
N GLY A 222 8.13 -32.47 -15.98
CA GLY A 222 7.11 -32.68 -16.99
C GLY A 222 7.52 -33.64 -18.12
N ASP A 223 6.54 -33.95 -18.96
CA ASP A 223 6.65 -34.85 -20.12
C ASP A 223 6.66 -34.09 -21.46
N GLY A 224 6.65 -32.76 -21.43
CA GLY A 224 6.56 -31.89 -22.60
C GLY A 224 5.17 -31.87 -23.24
N ILE A 225 4.17 -32.51 -22.63
CA ILE A 225 2.80 -32.62 -23.16
C ILE A 225 1.77 -32.10 -22.16
N THR A 226 1.78 -32.61 -20.94
CA THR A 226 0.88 -32.22 -19.85
C THR A 226 1.50 -31.18 -18.92
N ALA A 227 2.83 -31.15 -18.85
CA ALA A 227 3.63 -30.15 -18.13
C ALA A 227 4.96 -29.93 -18.87
N PRO A 228 5.63 -28.78 -18.71
CA PRO A 228 6.88 -28.50 -19.38
C PRO A 228 8.00 -29.42 -18.87
N ASP A 229 8.81 -29.91 -19.79
CA ASP A 229 10.05 -30.64 -19.52
C ASP A 229 11.28 -29.71 -19.73
N GLY A 230 12.47 -30.30 -19.88
CA GLY A 230 13.71 -29.56 -20.10
C GLY A 230 14.31 -28.97 -18.82
N ASN A 231 15.34 -28.12 -18.97
CA ASN A 231 16.02 -27.49 -17.83
C ASN A 231 15.19 -26.36 -17.24
N TYR A 232 15.35 -26.12 -15.93
CA TYR A 232 14.93 -24.85 -15.34
C TYR A 232 15.75 -23.72 -15.98
N ASP A 233 15.09 -22.87 -16.77
CA ASP A 233 15.73 -21.80 -17.55
C ASP A 233 15.07 -20.42 -17.36
N GLY A 234 14.10 -20.33 -16.43
CA GLY A 234 13.40 -19.10 -16.10
C GLY A 234 12.23 -18.79 -17.03
N THR A 235 11.89 -19.69 -17.97
CA THR A 235 10.67 -19.58 -18.81
C THR A 235 9.41 -19.51 -17.95
N TYR A 236 9.36 -20.24 -16.84
CA TYR A 236 8.20 -20.26 -15.96
C TYR A 236 8.51 -19.63 -14.61
N THR A 237 7.52 -18.98 -14.00
CA THR A 237 7.58 -18.48 -12.62
C THR A 237 7.98 -19.61 -11.66
N GLN A 238 7.49 -20.83 -11.90
CA GLN A 238 7.78 -22.04 -11.11
C GLN A 238 9.21 -22.57 -11.28
N ASP A 239 10.01 -22.02 -12.20
CA ASP A 239 11.44 -22.34 -12.29
C ASP A 239 12.26 -21.74 -11.15
N TYR A 240 11.69 -20.79 -10.41
CA TYR A 240 12.35 -20.14 -9.29
C TYR A 240 11.90 -20.74 -7.95
N GLU A 241 12.78 -20.66 -6.97
CA GLU A 241 12.49 -21.00 -5.57
C GLU A 241 12.97 -19.90 -4.64
N PHE A 242 12.20 -19.66 -3.58
CA PHE A 242 12.60 -18.76 -2.50
C PHE A 242 13.59 -19.47 -1.58
N VAL A 243 14.67 -18.78 -1.23
CA VAL A 243 15.66 -19.23 -0.24
C VAL A 243 15.71 -18.22 0.88
N SER A 244 15.29 -18.60 2.08
CA SER A 244 15.25 -17.67 3.22
C SER A 244 16.62 -17.03 3.48
N GLY A 245 16.63 -15.70 3.54
CA GLY A 245 17.82 -14.90 3.84
C GLY A 245 18.01 -14.64 5.33
N THR A 246 18.68 -13.51 5.62
CA THR A 246 18.83 -12.99 6.99
C THR A 246 17.59 -12.21 7.41
N ALA A 247 17.53 -11.78 8.68
CA ALA A 247 16.43 -10.93 9.17
C ALA A 247 16.30 -9.57 8.45
N ASN A 248 17.35 -9.10 7.76
CA ASN A 248 17.35 -7.84 7.01
C ASN A 248 17.08 -8.03 5.51
N SER A 249 17.04 -9.29 5.06
CA SER A 249 16.73 -9.66 3.68
C SER A 249 15.24 -9.46 3.38
N LEU A 250 14.89 -9.44 2.08
CA LEU A 250 13.48 -9.49 1.67
C LEU A 250 12.87 -10.86 2.00
N ASP A 251 11.58 -10.86 2.34
CA ASP A 251 10.77 -12.05 2.54
C ASP A 251 10.30 -12.66 1.20
N GLU A 252 9.52 -13.74 1.27
CA GLU A 252 8.99 -14.43 0.08
C GLU A 252 8.07 -13.56 -0.79
N CYS A 253 7.53 -12.47 -0.26
CA CYS A 253 6.76 -11.49 -1.04
C CYS A 253 7.63 -10.31 -1.47
N ASN A 254 8.96 -10.46 -1.48
CA ASN A 254 9.91 -9.39 -1.82
C ASN A 254 9.68 -8.11 -1.00
N GLY A 255 9.29 -8.24 0.26
CA GLY A 255 9.13 -7.10 1.17
C GLY A 255 9.87 -7.30 2.49
N ARG A 256 9.89 -6.24 3.31
CA ARG A 256 10.45 -6.27 4.66
C ARG A 256 9.85 -5.15 5.51
N PHE A 257 10.01 -5.26 6.83
CA PHE A 257 9.68 -4.16 7.75
C PHE A 257 10.88 -3.25 7.91
N GLY A 258 10.67 -1.93 7.86
CA GLY A 258 11.70 -0.95 8.17
C GLY A 258 11.24 0.49 8.03
N VAL A 259 12.08 1.42 8.48
CA VAL A 259 11.88 2.87 8.34
C VAL A 259 12.04 3.29 6.89
N THR A 260 11.28 4.31 6.48
CA THR A 260 11.40 4.96 5.18
C THR A 260 11.22 6.48 5.36
N PRO A 261 11.54 7.32 4.36
CA PRO A 261 11.32 8.76 4.45
C PRO A 261 9.88 9.15 4.79
N GLU A 262 8.89 8.43 4.26
CA GLU A 262 7.47 8.67 4.51
C GLU A 262 6.98 8.01 5.81
N TYR A 263 7.63 6.93 6.25
CA TYR A 263 7.25 6.13 7.41
C TYR A 263 8.43 6.01 8.40
N PRO A 264 8.78 7.08 9.14
CA PRO A 264 9.96 7.13 10.02
C PRO A 264 9.85 6.21 11.24
N ASN A 265 8.64 5.73 11.57
CA ASN A 265 8.40 4.78 12.66
C ASN A 265 8.43 3.31 12.18
N GLY A 266 8.71 3.09 10.90
CA GLY A 266 8.69 1.77 10.31
C GLY A 266 7.34 1.38 9.73
N ILE A 267 7.38 0.66 8.62
CA ILE A 267 6.24 -0.01 7.99
C ILE A 267 6.74 -1.25 7.27
N TYR A 268 5.89 -2.25 7.07
CA TYR A 268 6.18 -3.26 6.06
C TYR A 268 6.06 -2.62 4.67
N TYR A 269 6.99 -2.90 3.77
CA TYR A 269 6.96 -2.39 2.42
C TYR A 269 7.49 -3.41 1.43
N TYR A 270 7.04 -3.27 0.18
CA TYR A 270 7.52 -4.08 -0.93
C TYR A 270 8.67 -3.40 -1.64
N VAL A 271 9.54 -4.21 -2.22
CA VAL A 271 10.66 -3.76 -3.03
C VAL A 271 10.58 -4.38 -4.41
N LEU A 272 10.59 -3.52 -5.43
CA LEU A 272 10.85 -3.96 -6.81
C LEU A 272 12.36 -4.16 -6.99
N THR A 273 12.76 -5.33 -7.46
CA THR A 273 14.17 -5.75 -7.60
C THR A 273 14.60 -5.80 -9.05
N GLU A 274 15.90 -5.94 -9.32
CA GLU A 274 16.40 -6.13 -10.69
C GLU A 274 16.23 -7.57 -11.19
N ASP A 275 16.43 -8.53 -10.29
CA ASP A 275 16.26 -9.96 -10.59
C ASP A 275 14.87 -10.46 -10.18
N PHE A 276 14.55 -11.68 -10.61
CA PHE A 276 13.27 -12.32 -10.32
C PHE A 276 13.01 -12.44 -8.79
N PRO A 277 11.78 -12.19 -8.33
CA PRO A 277 10.71 -11.55 -9.09
C PRO A 277 10.90 -10.03 -9.09
N VAL A 278 10.96 -9.40 -10.27
CA VAL A 278 11.16 -7.95 -10.42
C VAL A 278 10.04 -7.16 -9.72
N ILE A 279 8.80 -7.58 -9.95
CA ILE A 279 7.63 -7.18 -9.16
C ILE A 279 7.24 -8.37 -8.27
N PRO A 280 6.91 -8.19 -6.98
CA PRO A 280 6.50 -9.29 -6.11
C PRO A 280 5.42 -10.21 -6.66
N ARG A 281 5.39 -11.45 -6.17
CA ARG A 281 4.41 -12.50 -6.55
C ARG A 281 3.38 -12.81 -5.46
N CYS A 282 3.42 -12.10 -4.35
CA CYS A 282 2.39 -12.20 -3.30
C CYS A 282 2.21 -10.90 -2.53
N LEU A 283 1.09 -10.83 -1.82
CA LEU A 283 0.66 -9.77 -0.93
C LEU A 283 0.64 -10.30 0.52
N SER A 284 0.99 -9.44 1.46
CA SER A 284 1.28 -9.73 2.86
C SER A 284 0.26 -9.10 3.80
N GLY A 285 -0.47 -8.09 3.31
CA GLY A 285 -1.63 -7.53 3.98
C GLY A 285 -2.93 -8.09 3.46
N ASN A 286 -4.01 -7.32 3.62
CA ASN A 286 -5.34 -7.67 3.16
C ASN A 286 -5.64 -6.91 1.87
N PRO A 287 -5.59 -7.55 0.68
CA PRO A 287 -5.78 -6.86 -0.57
C PRO A 287 -7.23 -6.51 -0.88
N ASP A 288 -7.42 -5.37 -1.54
CA ASP A 288 -8.73 -4.95 -2.01
C ASP A 288 -9.11 -5.70 -3.29
N MET A 289 -10.28 -6.34 -3.29
CA MET A 289 -10.77 -7.15 -4.41
C MET A 289 -10.88 -6.37 -5.74
N ILE A 290 -10.88 -5.04 -5.75
CA ILE A 290 -10.86 -4.26 -6.99
C ILE A 290 -9.59 -4.48 -7.83
N PHE A 291 -8.55 -5.08 -7.25
CA PHE A 291 -7.33 -5.50 -7.95
C PHE A 291 -7.42 -6.91 -8.54
N THR A 292 -8.52 -7.65 -8.35
CA THR A 292 -8.67 -8.96 -8.99
C THR A 292 -9.06 -8.81 -10.46
N ILE A 293 -8.42 -9.64 -11.28
CA ILE A 293 -8.64 -9.70 -12.73
C ILE A 293 -8.97 -11.11 -13.17
N GLY A 294 -9.70 -11.20 -14.27
CA GLY A 294 -10.27 -12.45 -14.74
C GLY A 294 -10.51 -12.46 -16.24
N PRO A 295 -10.59 -13.63 -16.90
CA PRO A 295 -10.95 -13.70 -18.31
C PRO A 295 -12.38 -13.17 -18.58
N PRO A 296 -12.58 -12.30 -19.60
CA PRO A 296 -11.57 -11.63 -20.41
C PRO A 296 -10.92 -10.48 -19.63
N PHE A 297 -9.57 -10.46 -19.50
CA PHE A 297 -8.70 -9.59 -18.67
C PHE A 297 -9.26 -8.24 -18.23
N ALA A 298 -10.29 -8.30 -17.40
CA ALA A 298 -11.04 -7.17 -16.91
C ALA A 298 -11.07 -7.26 -15.39
N GLY A 299 -11.13 -6.10 -14.75
CA GLY A 299 -11.43 -6.03 -13.32
C GLY A 299 -12.77 -6.70 -13.09
N CYS A 300 -12.78 -7.73 -12.25
CA CYS A 300 -13.97 -8.54 -11.99
C CYS A 300 -14.35 -8.56 -10.51
N GLY A 301 -13.44 -8.15 -9.62
CA GLY A 301 -13.76 -7.93 -8.21
C GLY A 301 -14.37 -6.56 -7.94
N VAL A 302 -15.26 -6.50 -6.96
CA VAL A 302 -15.85 -5.27 -6.42
C VAL A 302 -15.06 -4.89 -5.17
N SER A 303 -14.78 -3.61 -4.98
CA SER A 303 -14.01 -3.17 -3.82
C SER A 303 -14.62 -3.63 -2.50
N ASN A 304 -13.77 -4.16 -1.62
CA ASN A 304 -14.07 -4.50 -0.23
C ASN A 304 -13.34 -3.61 0.79
N SER A 305 -12.68 -2.53 0.35
CA SER A 305 -11.96 -1.56 1.21
C SER A 305 -12.76 -1.13 2.44
N SER A 306 -14.06 -0.88 2.29
CA SER A 306 -14.95 -0.49 3.39
C SER A 306 -14.98 -1.52 4.53
N SER A 307 -14.76 -2.80 4.23
CA SER A 307 -14.72 -3.87 5.24
C SER A 307 -13.31 -4.11 5.75
N ILE A 308 -12.34 -4.27 4.83
CA ILE A 308 -10.98 -4.65 5.19
C ILE A 308 -10.18 -3.52 5.84
N CYS A 309 -10.49 -2.26 5.52
CA CYS A 309 -9.80 -1.10 6.10
C CYS A 309 -10.48 -0.57 7.37
N MET A 310 -11.72 -1.02 7.66
CA MET A 310 -12.38 -0.77 8.94
C MET A 310 -12.08 -1.86 9.95
N THR A 311 -12.00 -3.14 9.56
CA THR A 311 -11.69 -4.27 10.47
C THR A 311 -10.26 -4.20 11.05
N THR A 312 -9.31 -3.65 10.31
CA THR A 312 -7.97 -3.29 10.79
C THR A 312 -7.98 -2.22 11.90
N SER A 313 -9.05 -1.42 12.01
CA SER A 313 -9.19 -0.43 13.08
C SER A 313 -9.83 -0.96 14.37
N ILE A 314 -10.35 -2.20 14.38
CA ILE A 314 -11.09 -2.80 15.52
C ILE A 314 -10.29 -3.91 16.22
N ASN A 315 -9.34 -4.55 15.54
CA ASN A 315 -8.66 -5.79 15.99
C ASN A 315 -7.20 -5.64 16.45
N GLU A 316 -6.67 -4.42 16.58
CA GLU A 316 -5.33 -4.26 17.16
C GLU A 316 -5.40 -4.48 18.68
N HIS A 317 -4.79 -5.58 19.13
CA HIS A 317 -4.21 -5.65 20.47
C HIS A 317 -3.09 -4.60 20.52
N ILE A 318 -3.47 -3.37 20.86
CA ILE A 318 -2.54 -2.27 21.07
C ILE A 318 -1.58 -2.67 22.19
N SER A 319 -0.28 -2.65 21.90
CA SER A 319 0.77 -2.93 22.88
C SER A 319 0.74 -1.90 24.02
N ASN A 320 1.28 -2.22 25.20
CA ASN A 320 1.31 -1.28 26.33
C ASN A 320 2.07 0.03 26.01
N ASP A 321 3.03 -0.04 25.08
CA ASP A 321 3.84 1.10 24.66
C ASP A 321 3.03 2.04 23.75
N GLU A 322 2.26 1.49 22.83
CA GLU A 322 1.37 2.24 21.95
C GLU A 322 0.17 2.84 22.72
N ALA A 323 -0.36 2.14 23.73
CA ALA A 323 -1.34 2.69 24.66
C ALA A 323 -0.80 3.92 25.42
N THR A 324 0.49 3.91 25.73
CA THR A 324 1.19 5.00 26.43
C THR A 324 1.42 6.19 25.50
N GLU A 325 1.78 5.97 24.23
CA GLU A 325 1.91 7.03 23.23
C GLU A 325 0.56 7.68 22.89
N ILE A 326 -0.49 6.87 22.69
CA ILE A 326 -1.85 7.39 22.49
C ILE A 326 -2.27 8.20 23.71
N ALA A 327 -2.03 7.70 24.92
CA ALA A 327 -2.29 8.46 26.14
C ALA A 327 -1.54 9.79 26.15
N ASN A 328 -0.27 9.85 25.77
CA ASN A 328 0.52 11.09 25.73
C ASN A 328 0.04 12.08 24.67
N SER A 329 -0.55 11.61 23.57
CA SER A 329 -1.11 12.45 22.49
C SER A 329 -2.40 13.18 22.88
N ILE A 330 -3.05 12.76 23.98
CA ILE A 330 -4.32 13.33 24.47
C ILE A 330 -4.03 14.31 25.61
N SER A 331 -4.46 15.56 25.44
CA SER A 331 -4.48 16.55 26.52
C SER A 331 -5.86 17.15 26.73
N ILE A 332 -6.14 17.51 27.99
CA ILE A 332 -7.40 18.12 28.42
C ILE A 332 -7.10 19.56 28.82
N SER A 333 -7.87 20.50 28.29
CA SER A 333 -7.69 21.93 28.60
C SER A 333 -9.02 22.70 28.65
N PRO A 334 -9.14 23.74 29.49
CA PRO A 334 -8.22 24.09 30.56
C PRO A 334 -8.22 23.04 31.69
N ASN A 335 -7.13 22.96 32.43
CA ASN A 335 -7.03 22.12 33.62
C ASN A 335 -6.08 22.81 34.63
N PRO A 336 -6.58 23.38 35.74
CA PRO A 336 -7.96 23.32 36.23
C PRO A 336 -9.00 23.99 35.34
N SER A 337 -10.28 23.59 35.45
CA SER A 337 -11.42 24.20 34.75
C SER A 337 -12.62 24.39 35.67
N SER A 338 -13.38 25.47 35.46
CA SER A 338 -14.55 25.81 36.26
C SER A 338 -15.88 25.42 35.61
N GLY A 339 -15.89 25.02 34.34
CA GLY A 339 -17.15 24.81 33.62
C GLY A 339 -17.05 23.92 32.40
N VAL A 340 -16.01 24.03 31.57
CA VAL A 340 -15.90 23.23 30.34
C VAL A 340 -14.48 22.69 30.18
N ILE A 341 -14.35 21.44 29.77
CA ILE A 341 -13.08 20.83 29.37
C ILE A 341 -13.11 20.45 27.90
N ARG A 342 -12.01 20.70 27.19
CA ARG A 342 -11.83 20.40 25.77
C ARG A 342 -10.71 19.39 25.60
N PHE A 343 -10.83 18.63 24.52
CA PHE A 343 -9.81 17.67 24.12
C PHE A 343 -8.90 18.26 23.04
N LYS A 344 -7.60 18.07 23.22
CA LYS A 344 -6.63 18.18 22.13
C LYS A 344 -6.05 16.80 21.91
N MET A 345 -6.40 16.23 20.76
CA MET A 345 -5.94 14.94 20.26
C MET A 345 -5.91 15.00 18.73
N ASN A 346 -5.13 14.14 18.07
CA ASN A 346 -5.13 14.07 16.62
C ASN A 346 -6.45 13.43 16.10
N GLN A 347 -6.73 13.56 14.80
CA GLN A 347 -7.97 13.04 14.21
C GLN A 347 -8.09 11.51 14.30
N PHE A 348 -6.95 10.81 14.29
CA PHE A 348 -6.89 9.35 14.44
C PHE A 348 -7.39 8.89 15.82
N VAL A 349 -6.98 9.57 16.89
CA VAL A 349 -7.43 9.26 18.25
C VAL A 349 -8.89 9.68 18.41
N ALA A 350 -9.27 10.84 17.88
CA ALA A 350 -10.63 11.35 17.96
C ALA A 350 -11.66 10.41 17.29
N SER A 351 -11.34 9.84 16.12
CA SER A 351 -12.23 8.91 15.43
C SER A 351 -12.39 7.56 16.12
N ARG A 352 -11.49 7.23 17.06
CA ARG A 352 -11.48 5.97 17.81
C ARG A 352 -12.12 6.07 19.20
N VAL A 353 -12.50 7.26 19.69
CA VAL A 353 -13.17 7.37 21.00
C VAL A 353 -14.64 6.99 20.87
N GLU A 354 -15.04 5.92 21.57
CA GLU A 354 -16.41 5.44 21.61
C GLU A 354 -17.21 6.10 22.73
N GLU A 355 -16.60 6.19 23.91
CA GLU A 355 -17.26 6.58 25.15
C GLU A 355 -16.33 7.46 26.00
N ILE A 356 -16.92 8.46 26.66
CA ILE A 356 -16.26 9.28 27.66
C ILE A 356 -17.00 9.17 28.97
N LYS A 357 -16.28 8.81 30.04
CA LYS A 357 -16.80 8.75 31.41
C LYS A 357 -15.99 9.62 32.35
N ILE A 358 -16.64 10.21 33.35
CA ILE A 358 -15.98 10.95 34.42
C ILE A 358 -16.27 10.27 35.75
N PHE A 359 -15.21 10.06 36.53
CA PHE A 359 -15.25 9.46 37.85
C PHE A 359 -14.75 10.45 38.91
N ASN A 360 -15.37 10.43 40.08
CA ASN A 360 -14.83 11.13 41.25
C ASN A 360 -13.66 10.33 41.90
N ILE A 361 -13.02 10.88 42.94
CA ILE A 361 -11.91 10.22 43.64
C ILE A 361 -12.28 8.92 44.36
N LEU A 362 -13.57 8.66 44.55
CA LEU A 362 -14.09 7.42 45.14
C LEU A 362 -14.38 6.35 44.06
N GLY A 363 -14.09 6.64 42.79
CA GLY A 363 -14.34 5.73 41.67
C GLY A 363 -15.80 5.68 41.22
N GLN A 364 -16.66 6.59 41.70
CA GLN A 364 -18.06 6.65 41.27
C GLN A 364 -18.16 7.41 39.95
N GLU A 365 -18.88 6.84 38.99
CA GLU A 365 -19.22 7.51 37.73
C GLU A 365 -20.17 8.68 38.02
N VAL A 366 -19.82 9.87 37.55
CA VAL A 366 -20.58 11.11 37.75
C VAL A 366 -21.08 11.72 36.44
N LEU A 367 -20.54 11.27 35.30
CA LEU A 367 -20.95 11.68 33.95
C LEU A 367 -20.55 10.60 32.94
N SER A 368 -21.39 10.33 31.95
CA SER A 368 -21.09 9.50 30.77
C SER A 368 -21.70 10.11 29.51
N THR A 369 -20.96 10.11 28.40
CA THR A 369 -21.41 10.64 27.10
C THR A 369 -20.67 9.97 25.94
N SER A 370 -21.27 10.00 24.74
CA SER A 370 -20.63 9.52 23.51
C SER A 370 -19.69 10.59 22.93
N PHE A 371 -18.59 10.20 22.29
CA PHE A 371 -17.65 11.18 21.72
C PHE A 371 -18.21 11.91 20.50
N ALA A 372 -19.06 11.24 19.71
CA ALA A 372 -19.73 11.83 18.55
C ALA A 372 -20.54 13.09 18.90
N GLU A 373 -20.93 13.23 20.16
CA GLU A 373 -21.72 14.36 20.67
C GLU A 373 -20.87 15.44 21.37
N ALA A 374 -19.59 15.21 21.66
CA ALA A 374 -18.82 16.05 22.59
C ALA A 374 -17.41 16.42 22.10
N LYS A 375 -17.28 17.58 21.44
CA LYS A 375 -15.97 18.28 21.26
C LYS A 375 -15.51 18.99 22.54
N GLU A 376 -16.46 19.28 23.43
CA GLU A 376 -16.26 19.88 24.76
C GLU A 376 -17.19 19.20 25.75
N ILE A 377 -16.80 19.08 27.02
CA ILE A 377 -17.64 18.52 28.09
C ILE A 377 -17.93 19.61 29.12
N ASP A 378 -19.21 19.82 29.38
CA ASP A 378 -19.69 20.67 30.47
C ASP A 378 -19.56 19.92 31.81
N ILE A 379 -18.71 20.47 32.68
CA ILE A 379 -18.44 20.02 34.05
C ILE A 379 -18.94 21.02 35.09
N SER A 380 -19.72 22.04 34.69
CA SER A 380 -20.21 23.11 35.59
C SER A 380 -21.04 22.57 36.75
N ARG A 381 -21.71 21.43 36.56
CA ARG A 381 -22.55 20.75 37.56
C ARG A 381 -21.76 19.87 38.53
N LEU A 382 -20.47 19.65 38.28
CA LEU A 382 -19.62 18.89 39.19
C LEU A 382 -19.18 19.76 40.38
N ALA A 383 -19.07 19.13 41.55
CA ALA A 383 -18.52 19.77 42.74
C ALA A 383 -17.02 20.10 42.52
N VAL A 384 -16.50 21.08 43.26
CA VAL A 384 -15.06 21.40 43.25
C VAL A 384 -14.27 20.19 43.74
N GLY A 385 -13.25 19.77 42.99
CA GLY A 385 -12.48 18.57 43.33
C GLY A 385 -11.64 17.99 42.19
N ASN A 386 -10.97 16.87 42.50
CA ASN A 386 -10.23 16.09 41.52
C ASN A 386 -11.15 15.06 40.86
N TYR A 387 -10.99 14.86 39.56
CA TYR A 387 -11.75 13.90 38.78
C TYR A 387 -10.85 13.14 37.82
N PHE A 388 -11.28 11.93 37.44
CA PHE A 388 -10.66 11.11 36.42
C PHE A 388 -11.60 10.97 35.24
N LEU A 389 -11.17 11.47 34.10
CA LEU A 389 -11.83 11.26 32.83
C LEU A 389 -11.28 10.00 32.18
N LYS A 390 -12.15 9.10 31.76
CA LYS A 390 -11.83 7.83 31.11
C LYS A 390 -12.38 7.85 29.68
N LEU A 391 -11.50 7.67 28.71
CA LEU A 391 -11.83 7.51 27.29
C LEU A 391 -11.80 6.02 26.97
N LYS A 392 -12.80 5.52 26.26
CA LYS A 392 -12.81 4.16 25.71
C LYS A 392 -12.52 4.21 24.22
N LEU A 393 -11.49 3.48 23.79
CA LEU A 393 -11.07 3.38 22.40
C LEU A 393 -10.96 1.88 22.05
N GLY A 394 -12.02 1.29 21.51
CA GLY A 394 -12.09 -0.17 21.35
C GLY A 394 -11.87 -0.90 22.69
N ASN A 395 -10.81 -1.72 22.73
CA ASN A 395 -10.39 -2.48 23.93
C ASN A 395 -9.49 -1.68 24.88
N ILE A 396 -9.02 -0.49 24.48
CA ILE A 396 -8.21 0.38 25.31
C ILE A 396 -9.09 1.29 26.15
N SER A 397 -8.60 1.56 27.35
CA SER A 397 -9.10 2.69 28.11
C SER A 397 -8.00 3.60 28.65
N ILE A 398 -8.09 4.88 28.31
CA ILE A 398 -7.13 5.91 28.71
C ILE A 398 -7.76 6.75 29.81
N SER A 399 -7.02 6.98 30.89
CA SER A 399 -7.46 7.82 32.01
C SER A 399 -6.64 9.11 32.09
N LYS A 400 -7.32 10.25 32.23
CA LYS A 400 -6.72 11.57 32.40
C LYS A 400 -7.30 12.25 33.64
N LYS A 401 -6.43 12.80 34.47
CA LYS A 401 -6.83 13.56 35.65
C LYS A 401 -7.11 15.02 35.29
N PHE A 402 -8.20 15.57 35.81
CA PHE A 402 -8.45 17.01 35.79
C PHE A 402 -8.96 17.52 37.15
N ILE A 403 -8.87 18.85 37.33
CA ILE A 403 -9.29 19.55 38.53
C ILE A 403 -10.46 20.47 38.18
N LYS A 404 -11.61 20.27 38.83
CA LYS A 404 -12.73 21.22 38.84
C LYS A 404 -12.46 22.26 39.92
N ASN A 405 -12.29 23.52 39.54
CA ASN A 405 -12.12 24.64 40.48
C ASN A 405 -13.36 25.53 40.59
#